data_AF-A0A165Q0Y3-F1
#
_entry.id   AF-A0A165Q0Y3-F1
#
_cell.length_a   1.000
_cell.length_b   1.000
_cell.length_c   1.000
_cell.angle_alpha   90.00
_cell.angle_beta   90.00
_cell.angle_gamma   90.00
#
_symmetry.space_group_name_H-M   'P 1'
#
loop_
_entity.id
_entity.type
_entity.pdbx_description
1 polymer ?
#
loop_
_entity_poly.entity_id
_entity_poly.type
_entity_poly.pdbx_seq_one_letter_code
_entity_poly.pdbx_strand_id
1 'polypeptide(L)'
;MAAVGVSLLTLAFVSPLCAASVALFSARSIHHLLLIAAALAFALAARSSGPLFRVHLPVSLTTLAMTAALWAWHVPALYNAALANMALYWGMQITIFATSFAFWLAIQRAGVMGAVGGLLGGMVQMGCLGALLTFASQPLYVTHALSAPSWGLTGLADQQLAGLVMWVGGMAPFAIGGLWIARRAWRRQNATGNSTNSINVLRELQAK
;
A
#
# COMPACT_ATOMS: atom_id res chain seq x y z
N MET A 1 5.11 -5.41 14.64
CA MET A 1 4.76 -4.77 13.36
C MET A 1 5.02 -3.26 13.37
N ALA A 2 4.76 -2.54 14.48
CA ALA A 2 5.07 -1.11 14.57
C ALA A 2 6.56 -0.80 14.29
N ALA A 3 7.50 -1.57 14.87
CA ALA A 3 8.93 -1.43 14.59
C ALA A 3 9.28 -1.58 13.10
N VAL A 4 8.62 -2.51 12.39
CA VAL A 4 8.78 -2.69 10.93
C VAL A 4 8.30 -1.45 10.19
N GLY A 5 7.15 -0.89 10.58
CA GLY A 5 6.64 0.36 10.01
C GLY A 5 7.63 1.52 10.19
N VAL A 6 8.20 1.66 11.40
CA VAL A 6 9.24 2.67 11.68
C VAL A 6 10.47 2.44 10.82
N SER A 7 11.00 1.21 10.74
CA SER A 7 12.17 0.89 9.91
C SER A 7 11.95 1.21 8.43
N LEU A 8 10.75 0.94 7.90
CA LEU A 8 10.40 1.26 6.50
C LEU A 8 10.36 2.78 6.27
N LEU A 9 9.79 3.56 7.20
CA LEU A 9 9.82 5.02 7.13
C LEU A 9 11.25 5.57 7.25
N THR A 10 12.06 5.03 8.15
CA THR A 10 13.48 5.39 8.27
C THR A 10 14.23 5.10 6.97
N LEU A 11 14.00 3.94 6.35
CA LEU A 11 14.59 3.60 5.06
C LEU A 11 14.13 4.57 3.96
N ALA A 12 12.86 4.96 3.95
CA ALA A 12 12.32 5.88 2.95
C ALA A 12 12.92 7.29 3.06
N PHE A 13 13.03 7.86 4.27
CA PHE A 13 13.37 9.27 4.49
C PHE A 13 14.82 9.55 4.89
N VAL A 14 15.50 8.60 5.55
CA VAL A 14 16.85 8.82 6.10
C VAL A 14 17.93 8.23 5.21
N SER A 15 17.60 7.22 4.39
CA SER A 15 18.58 6.59 3.52
C SER A 15 18.87 7.41 2.25
N PRO A 16 19.94 7.06 1.49
CA PRO A 16 20.22 7.67 0.19
C PRO A 16 19.06 7.60 -0.81
N LEU A 17 18.07 6.72 -0.56
CA LEU A 17 16.85 6.63 -1.36
C LEU A 17 16.06 7.95 -1.37
N CYS A 18 16.09 8.72 -0.27
CA CYS A 18 15.41 10.01 -0.21
C CYS A 18 15.99 10.98 -1.24
N ALA A 19 17.31 11.13 -1.26
CA ALA A 19 18.02 11.95 -2.25
C ALA A 19 17.87 11.38 -3.67
N ALA A 20 18.02 10.07 -3.85
CA ALA A 20 17.86 9.41 -5.14
C ALA A 20 16.45 9.59 -5.70
N SER A 21 15.41 9.63 -4.86
CA SER A 21 14.04 9.86 -5.31
C SER A 21 13.86 11.19 -6.02
N VAL A 22 14.64 12.22 -5.67
CA VAL A 22 14.59 13.54 -6.33
C VAL A 22 15.15 13.46 -7.74
N ALA A 23 16.17 12.63 -7.96
CA ALA A 23 16.79 12.44 -9.27
C ALA A 23 16.05 11.40 -10.15
N LEU A 24 15.61 10.29 -9.57
CA LEU A 24 15.03 9.16 -10.30
C LEU A 24 13.57 8.94 -9.91
N PHE A 25 12.72 8.84 -10.93
CA PHE A 25 11.32 8.48 -10.77
C PHE A 25 11.18 7.04 -10.28
N SER A 26 12.06 6.13 -10.71
CA SER A 26 12.08 4.75 -10.19
C SER A 26 12.36 4.70 -8.69
N ALA A 27 13.29 5.50 -8.20
CA ALA A 27 13.57 5.63 -6.76
C ALA A 27 12.38 6.26 -6.01
N ARG A 28 11.67 7.23 -6.62
CA ARG A 28 10.41 7.77 -6.07
C ARG A 28 9.35 6.66 -5.97
N SER A 29 9.19 5.82 -6.98
CA SER A 29 8.25 4.70 -6.93
C SER A 29 8.57 3.72 -5.80
N ILE A 30 9.84 3.39 -5.58
CA ILE A 30 10.26 2.59 -4.42
C ILE A 30 9.88 3.28 -3.11
N HIS A 31 10.13 4.60 -3.01
CA HIS A 31 9.76 5.38 -1.82
C HIS A 31 8.25 5.31 -1.53
N HIS A 32 7.40 5.49 -2.55
CA HIS A 32 5.94 5.35 -2.38
C HIS A 32 5.53 3.93 -1.95
N LEU A 33 6.16 2.89 -2.50
CA LEU A 33 5.89 1.50 -2.07
C LEU A 33 6.28 1.27 -0.60
N LEU A 34 7.40 1.85 -0.14
CA LEU A 34 7.79 1.78 1.27
C LEU A 34 6.76 2.47 2.18
N LEU A 35 6.18 3.60 1.75
CA LEU A 35 5.09 4.24 2.50
C LEU A 35 3.85 3.36 2.61
N ILE A 36 3.44 2.73 1.50
CA ILE A 36 2.29 1.82 1.47
C ILE A 36 2.54 0.59 2.37
N ALA A 37 3.76 0.04 2.33
CA ALA A 37 4.17 -1.08 3.17
C ALA A 37 4.26 -0.69 4.66
N ALA A 38 4.77 0.50 4.96
CA ALA A 38 4.80 1.05 6.32
C ALA A 38 3.37 1.23 6.85
N ALA A 39 2.47 1.78 6.03
CA ALA A 39 1.06 1.92 6.36
C ALA A 39 0.41 0.57 6.69
N LEU A 40 0.70 -0.49 5.91
CA LEU A 40 0.27 -1.85 6.23
C LEU A 40 0.83 -2.30 7.59
N ALA A 41 2.13 -2.14 7.82
CA ALA A 41 2.77 -2.56 9.08
C ALA A 41 2.19 -1.84 10.30
N PHE A 42 1.93 -0.54 10.20
CA PHE A 42 1.26 0.23 11.25
C PHE A 42 -0.19 -0.20 11.43
N ALA A 43 -0.92 -0.44 10.35
CA ALA A 43 -2.30 -0.90 10.44
C ALA A 43 -2.36 -2.25 11.15
N LEU A 44 -1.49 -3.21 10.79
CA LEU A 44 -1.39 -4.51 11.46
C LEU A 44 -0.91 -4.42 12.92
N ALA A 45 -0.20 -3.34 13.28
CA ALA A 45 0.21 -3.09 14.66
C ALA A 45 -0.89 -2.41 15.50
N ALA A 46 -1.84 -1.73 14.87
CA ALA A 46 -2.91 -1.04 15.56
C ALA A 46 -3.78 -2.06 16.30
N ARG A 47 -3.81 -1.97 17.64
CA ARG A 47 -4.65 -2.83 18.49
C ARG A 47 -6.12 -2.57 18.17
N SER A 48 -6.89 -3.65 18.11
CA SER A 48 -8.34 -3.62 17.81
C SER A 48 -9.18 -2.81 18.81
N SER A 49 -8.61 -2.35 19.93
CA SER A 49 -9.26 -1.58 20.99
C SER A 49 -8.85 -0.09 21.07
N GLY A 50 -8.04 0.42 20.13
CA GLY A 50 -7.61 1.83 20.14
C GLY A 50 -8.68 2.83 19.68
N PRO A 51 -8.50 4.15 19.92
CA PRO A 51 -9.44 5.19 19.47
C PRO A 51 -9.58 5.23 17.94
N LEU A 52 -8.49 4.92 17.20
CA LEU A 52 -8.47 4.76 15.74
C LEU A 52 -9.33 3.58 15.25
N PHE A 53 -9.79 2.70 16.16
CA PHE A 53 -10.72 1.62 15.87
C PHE A 53 -12.20 1.99 15.99
N ARG A 54 -12.52 3.20 16.47
CA ARG A 54 -13.90 3.69 16.58
C ARG A 54 -14.46 4.21 15.26
N VAL A 55 -13.61 4.70 14.37
CA VAL A 55 -14.02 5.23 13.05
C VAL A 55 -14.12 4.07 12.04
N HIS A 56 -15.32 3.78 11.55
CA HIS A 56 -15.58 2.77 10.52
C HIS A 56 -15.75 3.43 9.16
N LEU A 57 -14.71 3.37 8.33
CA LEU A 57 -14.80 3.76 6.91
C LEU A 57 -15.02 2.50 6.05
N PRO A 58 -15.93 2.55 5.06
CA PRO A 58 -16.15 1.41 4.18
C PRO A 58 -14.92 1.16 3.29
N VAL A 59 -14.70 -0.10 2.92
CA VAL A 59 -13.57 -0.51 2.08
C VAL A 59 -13.62 0.21 0.73
N SER A 60 -14.80 0.37 0.13
CA SER A 60 -14.97 1.10 -1.13
C SER A 60 -14.45 2.53 -1.05
N LEU A 61 -14.87 3.30 -0.04
CA LEU A 61 -14.43 4.69 0.14
C LEU A 61 -12.92 4.80 0.36
N THR A 62 -12.34 3.94 1.20
CA THR A 62 -10.90 3.98 1.47
C THR A 62 -10.07 3.51 0.28
N THR A 63 -10.57 2.57 -0.51
CA THR A 63 -9.95 2.13 -1.77
C THR A 63 -9.99 3.28 -2.78
N LEU A 64 -11.14 3.93 -2.96
CA LEU A 64 -11.27 5.09 -3.86
C LEU A 64 -10.38 6.25 -3.42
N ALA A 65 -10.28 6.54 -2.12
CA ALA A 65 -9.41 7.59 -1.60
C ALA A 65 -7.93 7.27 -1.86
N MET A 66 -7.50 6.03 -1.64
CA MET A 66 -6.13 5.59 -1.94
C MET A 66 -5.83 5.67 -3.44
N THR A 67 -6.75 5.21 -4.29
CA THR A 67 -6.65 5.33 -5.75
C THR A 67 -6.55 6.79 -6.17
N ALA A 68 -7.47 7.65 -5.70
CA ALA A 68 -7.48 9.06 -6.06
C ALA A 68 -6.19 9.77 -5.64
N ALA A 69 -5.69 9.52 -4.43
CA ALA A 69 -4.43 10.07 -3.96
C ALA A 69 -3.25 9.61 -4.84
N LEU A 70 -3.12 8.31 -5.09
CA LEU A 70 -2.04 7.78 -5.94
C LEU A 70 -2.10 8.36 -7.35
N TRP A 71 -3.26 8.34 -8.00
CA TRP A 71 -3.41 8.83 -9.36
C TRP A 71 -3.19 10.34 -9.47
N ALA A 72 -3.71 11.12 -8.53
CA ALA A 72 -3.51 12.58 -8.52
C ALA A 72 -2.01 12.92 -8.49
N TRP A 73 -1.23 12.29 -7.60
CA TRP A 73 0.22 12.56 -7.52
C TRP A 73 1.02 12.00 -8.69
N HIS A 74 0.42 11.19 -9.56
CA HIS A 74 1.06 10.77 -10.81
C HIS A 74 0.63 11.60 -12.02
N VAL A 75 -0.27 12.57 -11.86
CA VAL A 75 -0.52 13.59 -12.89
C VAL A 75 0.72 14.48 -13.01
N PRO A 76 1.35 14.60 -14.20
CA PRO A 76 2.64 15.30 -14.35
C PRO A 76 2.65 16.73 -13.81
N ALA A 77 1.57 17.49 -14.03
CA ALA A 77 1.47 18.88 -13.55
C ALA A 77 1.48 18.96 -12.01
N LEU A 78 0.68 18.12 -11.33
CA LEU A 78 0.61 18.11 -9.87
C LEU A 78 1.90 17.54 -9.25
N TYR A 79 2.47 16.52 -9.88
CA TYR A 79 3.74 15.95 -9.47
C TYR A 79 4.88 16.97 -9.55
N ASN A 80 5.00 17.68 -10.67
CA ASN A 80 6.02 18.73 -10.84
C ASN A 80 5.83 19.86 -9.81
N ALA A 81 4.58 20.25 -9.52
CA ALA A 81 4.29 21.21 -8.45
C ALA A 81 4.73 20.70 -7.07
N ALA A 82 4.54 19.40 -6.78
CA ALA A 82 5.02 18.78 -5.56
C ALA A 82 6.55 18.80 -5.45
N LEU A 83 7.28 18.61 -6.55
CA LEU A 83 8.76 18.69 -6.52
C LEU A 83 9.29 20.11 -6.39
N ALA A 84 8.54 21.12 -6.83
CA ALA A 84 8.91 22.52 -6.73
C ALA A 84 8.58 23.16 -5.37
N ASN A 85 7.69 22.54 -4.57
CA ASN A 85 7.19 23.13 -3.33
C ASN A 85 7.23 22.13 -2.16
N MET A 86 7.94 22.49 -1.09
CA MET A 86 8.13 21.64 0.09
C MET A 86 6.80 21.24 0.77
N ALA A 87 5.81 22.14 0.84
CA ALA A 87 4.52 21.84 1.46
C ALA A 87 3.73 20.83 0.60
N LEU A 88 3.74 20.98 -0.73
CA LEU A 88 3.11 20.03 -1.63
C LEU A 88 3.84 18.68 -1.66
N TYR A 89 5.18 18.67 -1.57
CA TYR A 89 5.97 17.47 -1.41
C TYR A 89 5.51 16.66 -0.18
N TRP A 90 5.43 17.30 1.00
CA TRP A 90 4.93 16.62 2.20
C TRP A 90 3.46 16.25 2.09
N GLY A 91 2.65 17.07 1.43
CA GLY A 91 1.26 16.76 1.08
C GLY A 91 1.14 15.45 0.30
N MET A 92 2.01 15.23 -0.69
CA MET A 92 2.09 13.98 -1.44
C MET A 92 2.40 12.78 -0.54
N GLN A 93 3.47 12.86 0.25
CA GLN A 93 3.85 11.74 1.12
C GLN A 93 2.79 11.43 2.18
N ILE A 94 2.25 12.46 2.84
CA ILE A 94 1.25 12.33 3.89
C ILE A 94 -0.05 11.75 3.34
N THR A 95 -0.53 12.24 2.19
CA THR A 95 -1.80 11.75 1.63
C THR A 95 -1.68 10.32 1.11
N ILE A 96 -0.57 9.94 0.47
CA ILE A 96 -0.31 8.54 0.08
C ILE A 96 -0.29 7.64 1.32
N PHE A 97 0.45 8.02 2.36
CA PHE A 97 0.53 7.22 3.59
C PHE A 97 -0.82 7.13 4.32
N ALA A 98 -1.51 8.26 4.52
CA ALA A 98 -2.75 8.33 5.28
C ALA A 98 -3.89 7.57 4.61
N THR A 99 -4.04 7.71 3.29
CA THR A 99 -5.07 6.97 2.54
C THR A 99 -4.77 5.48 2.51
N SER A 100 -3.51 5.08 2.34
CA SER A 100 -3.08 3.68 2.43
C SER A 100 -3.33 3.10 3.82
N PHE A 101 -3.02 3.86 4.88
CA PHE A 101 -3.25 3.43 6.26
C PHE A 101 -4.74 3.24 6.55
N ALA A 102 -5.59 4.18 6.09
CA ALA A 102 -7.04 4.05 6.18
C ALA A 102 -7.57 2.83 5.41
N PHE A 103 -7.05 2.57 4.22
CA PHE A 103 -7.36 1.37 3.43
C PHE A 103 -7.03 0.09 4.20
N TRP A 104 -5.80 -0.06 4.70
CA TRP A 104 -5.41 -1.26 5.44
C TRP A 104 -6.23 -1.45 6.73
N LEU A 105 -6.54 -0.36 7.41
CA LEU A 105 -7.45 -0.38 8.56
C LEU A 105 -8.87 -0.86 8.16
N ALA A 106 -9.42 -0.40 7.05
CA ALA A 106 -10.73 -0.86 6.56
C ALA A 106 -10.70 -2.35 6.17
N ILE A 107 -9.65 -2.79 5.45
CA ILE A 107 -9.44 -4.19 5.07
C ILE A 107 -9.39 -5.12 6.29
N GLN A 108 -8.73 -4.71 7.38
CA GLN A 108 -8.67 -5.51 8.60
C GLN A 108 -10.03 -5.72 9.29
N ARG A 109 -10.99 -4.81 9.06
CA ARG A 109 -12.35 -4.87 9.64
C ARG A 109 -13.34 -5.54 8.71
N ALA A 110 -13.06 -5.58 7.43
CA ALA A 110 -13.94 -6.15 6.43
C ALA A 110 -14.14 -7.65 6.63
N GLY A 111 -15.33 -8.13 6.26
CA GLY A 111 -15.55 -9.54 5.99
C GLY A 111 -14.73 -10.00 4.77
N VAL A 112 -14.61 -11.32 4.56
CA VAL A 112 -13.76 -11.91 3.52
C VAL A 112 -14.03 -11.31 2.14
N MET A 113 -15.30 -11.16 1.73
CA MET A 113 -15.66 -10.59 0.43
C MET A 113 -15.24 -9.13 0.28
N GLY A 114 -15.47 -8.30 1.30
CA GLY A 114 -15.06 -6.89 1.27
C GLY A 114 -13.54 -6.72 1.22
N ALA A 115 -12.82 -7.55 1.99
CA ALA A 115 -11.37 -7.57 1.96
C ALA A 115 -10.82 -7.99 0.59
N VAL A 116 -11.33 -9.07 0.00
CA VAL A 116 -10.92 -9.52 -1.33
C VAL A 116 -11.21 -8.46 -2.39
N GLY A 117 -12.41 -7.88 -2.37
CA GLY A 117 -12.78 -6.82 -3.31
C GLY A 117 -11.87 -5.58 -3.20
N GLY A 118 -11.55 -5.14 -1.98
CA GLY A 118 -10.64 -4.02 -1.77
C GLY A 118 -9.19 -4.32 -2.17
N LEU A 119 -8.68 -5.53 -1.89
CA LEU A 119 -7.35 -5.96 -2.33
C LEU A 119 -7.27 -6.02 -3.86
N LEU A 120 -8.27 -6.60 -4.52
CA LEU A 120 -8.37 -6.63 -5.99
C LEU A 120 -8.41 -5.22 -6.56
N GLY A 121 -9.25 -4.33 -6.01
CA GLY A 121 -9.33 -2.94 -6.44
C GLY A 121 -7.98 -2.20 -6.29
N GLY A 122 -7.30 -2.40 -5.16
CA GLY A 122 -5.97 -1.85 -4.90
C GLY A 122 -4.90 -2.37 -5.86
N MET A 123 -4.93 -3.66 -6.20
CA MET A 123 -4.02 -4.26 -7.18
C MET A 123 -4.31 -3.77 -8.61
N VAL A 124 -5.58 -3.72 -9.02
CA VAL A 124 -5.97 -3.27 -10.37
C VAL A 124 -5.57 -1.82 -10.60
N GLN A 125 -5.92 -0.90 -9.70
CA GLN A 125 -5.58 0.51 -9.88
C GLN A 125 -4.06 0.74 -9.91
N MET A 126 -3.30 -0.01 -9.10
CA MET A 126 -1.83 0.07 -9.05
C MET A 126 -1.22 -0.48 -10.34
N GLY A 127 -1.71 -1.64 -10.80
CA GLY A 127 -1.28 -2.27 -12.04
C GLY A 127 -1.60 -1.43 -13.27
N CYS A 128 -2.79 -0.82 -13.33
CA CYS A 128 -3.16 0.10 -14.42
C CYS A 128 -2.22 1.32 -14.46
N LEU A 129 -1.98 1.96 -13.32
CA LEU A 129 -1.07 3.10 -13.26
C LEU A 129 0.38 2.70 -13.63
N GLY A 130 0.87 1.57 -13.11
CA GLY A 130 2.19 1.05 -13.45
C GLY A 130 2.32 0.68 -14.94
N ALA A 131 1.29 0.09 -15.53
CA ALA A 131 1.26 -0.24 -16.96
C ALA A 131 1.30 1.02 -17.84
N LEU A 132 0.51 2.05 -17.49
CA LEU A 132 0.53 3.34 -18.21
C LEU A 132 1.94 3.94 -18.25
N LEU A 133 2.65 3.88 -17.14
CA LEU A 133 4.02 4.41 -17.04
C LEU A 133 5.05 3.54 -17.77
N THR A 134 4.89 2.21 -17.69
CA THR A 134 5.78 1.22 -18.31
C THR A 134 5.68 1.24 -19.83
N PHE A 135 4.48 1.40 -20.38
CA PHE A 135 4.23 1.34 -21.83
C PHE A 135 4.17 2.73 -22.49
N ALA A 136 4.41 3.80 -21.75
CA ALA A 136 4.56 5.12 -22.32
C ALA A 136 5.76 5.14 -23.29
N SER A 137 5.59 5.82 -24.43
CA SER A 137 6.62 5.98 -25.46
C SER A 137 7.44 7.26 -25.31
N GLN A 138 7.03 8.16 -24.42
CA GLN A 138 7.66 9.45 -24.17
C GLN A 138 7.79 9.70 -22.65
N PRO A 139 8.84 10.41 -22.21
CA PRO A 139 8.99 10.77 -20.80
C PRO A 139 7.92 11.80 -20.42
N LEU A 140 7.06 11.44 -19.47
CA LEU A 140 5.98 12.27 -18.93
C LEU A 140 6.49 13.22 -17.83
N TYR A 141 7.56 12.84 -17.13
CA TYR A 141 8.12 13.60 -16.01
C TYR A 141 9.43 14.31 -16.41
N VAL A 142 9.31 15.56 -16.83
CA VAL A 142 10.44 16.37 -17.34
C VAL A 142 11.58 16.47 -16.33
N THR A 143 11.27 16.68 -15.04
CA THR A 143 12.28 16.79 -13.98
C THR A 143 13.20 15.56 -13.95
N HIS A 144 12.61 14.36 -14.02
CA HIS A 144 13.35 13.11 -14.05
C HIS A 144 14.01 12.85 -15.40
N ALA A 145 13.41 13.32 -16.49
CA ALA A 145 14.04 13.22 -17.80
C ALA A 145 15.38 13.96 -17.89
N LEU A 146 15.53 15.05 -17.14
CA LEU A 146 16.75 15.84 -17.06
C LEU A 146 17.76 15.30 -16.04
N SER A 147 17.31 14.72 -14.93
CA SER A 147 18.20 14.22 -13.87
C SER A 147 18.61 12.76 -14.02
N ALA A 148 17.78 11.89 -14.62
CA ALA A 148 18.11 10.48 -14.83
C ALA A 148 19.42 10.21 -15.60
N PRO A 149 19.82 11.02 -16.60
CA PRO A 149 21.10 10.84 -17.29
C PRO A 149 22.33 10.88 -16.39
N SER A 150 22.28 11.59 -15.27
CA SER A 150 23.37 11.60 -14.28
C SER A 150 23.57 10.25 -13.57
N TRP A 151 22.59 9.35 -13.68
CA TRP A 151 22.61 7.97 -13.18
C TRP A 151 22.76 6.94 -14.31
N GLY A 152 23.08 7.36 -15.53
CA GLY A 152 23.25 6.47 -16.68
C GLY A 152 21.94 5.94 -17.27
N LEU A 153 20.79 6.52 -16.91
CA LEU A 153 19.48 6.15 -17.45
C LEU A 153 18.94 7.27 -18.34
N THR A 154 18.22 6.91 -19.41
CA THR A 154 17.38 7.90 -20.10
C THR A 154 16.14 8.19 -19.25
N GLY A 155 15.56 9.38 -19.41
CA GLY A 155 14.31 9.74 -18.73
C GLY A 155 13.17 8.75 -18.98
N LEU A 156 13.08 8.25 -20.21
CA LEU A 156 12.10 7.24 -20.59
C LEU A 156 12.37 5.91 -19.88
N ALA A 157 13.62 5.43 -19.87
CA ALA A 157 13.98 4.17 -19.21
C ALA A 157 13.73 4.22 -17.70
N ASP A 158 14.05 5.33 -17.03
CA ASP A 158 13.76 5.53 -15.61
C ASP A 158 12.25 5.52 -15.33
N GLN A 159 11.45 6.16 -16.19
CA GLN A 159 9.99 6.12 -16.05
C GLN A 159 9.41 4.72 -16.25
N GLN A 160 9.87 3.99 -17.26
CA GLN A 160 9.39 2.65 -17.53
C GLN A 160 9.76 1.69 -16.39
N LEU A 161 10.98 1.83 -15.86
CA LEU A 161 11.42 1.13 -14.65
C LEU A 161 10.56 1.48 -13.44
N ALA A 162 10.23 2.75 -13.25
CA ALA A 162 9.33 3.20 -12.19
C ALA A 162 7.94 2.56 -12.29
N GLY A 163 7.40 2.47 -13.51
CA GLY A 163 6.16 1.77 -13.82
C GLY A 163 6.22 0.28 -13.46
N LEU A 164 7.30 -0.41 -13.84
CA LEU A 164 7.53 -1.82 -13.51
C LEU A 164 7.66 -2.05 -12.01
N VAL A 165 8.39 -1.18 -11.31
CA VAL A 165 8.51 -1.20 -9.85
C VAL A 165 7.14 -1.04 -9.20
N MET A 166 6.36 -0.04 -9.61
CA MET A 166 5.00 0.16 -9.08
C MET A 166 4.08 -1.03 -9.37
N TRP A 167 4.19 -1.61 -10.56
CA TRP A 167 3.35 -2.72 -10.97
C TRP A 167 3.71 -4.01 -10.21
N VAL A 168 4.93 -4.51 -10.37
CA VAL A 168 5.37 -5.79 -9.80
C VAL A 168 5.62 -5.63 -8.30
N GLY A 169 6.38 -4.61 -7.90
CA GLY A 169 6.69 -4.34 -6.51
C GLY A 169 5.44 -3.95 -5.71
N GLY A 170 4.48 -3.27 -6.34
CA GLY A 170 3.20 -2.92 -5.74
C GLY A 170 2.36 -4.12 -5.32
N MET A 171 2.57 -5.30 -5.91
CA MET A 171 1.84 -6.51 -5.50
C MET A 171 2.25 -7.01 -4.12
N ALA A 172 3.48 -6.73 -3.66
CA ALA A 172 3.99 -7.30 -2.40
C ALA A 172 3.17 -6.88 -1.17
N PRO A 173 2.84 -5.59 -0.92
CA PRO A 173 1.96 -5.20 0.18
C PRO A 173 0.58 -5.87 0.13
N PHE A 174 -0.03 -5.97 -1.06
CA PHE A 174 -1.33 -6.64 -1.25
C PHE A 174 -1.27 -8.15 -0.98
N ALA A 175 -0.21 -8.82 -1.45
CA ALA A 175 0.02 -10.23 -1.16
C ALA A 175 0.20 -10.49 0.34
N ILE A 176 1.00 -9.66 1.03
CA ILE A 176 1.21 -9.75 2.48
C ILE A 176 -0.12 -9.54 3.23
N GLY A 177 -0.89 -8.52 2.86
CA GLY A 177 -2.21 -8.25 3.42
C GLY A 177 -3.18 -9.42 3.21
N GLY A 178 -3.26 -9.95 1.99
CA GLY A 178 -4.09 -11.11 1.65
C GLY A 178 -3.71 -12.36 2.44
N LEU A 179 -2.41 -12.67 2.54
CA LEU A 179 -1.92 -13.80 3.34
C LEU A 179 -2.26 -13.64 4.82
N TRP A 180 -2.17 -12.43 5.36
CA TRP A 180 -2.56 -12.15 6.73
C TRP A 180 -4.06 -12.41 6.97
N ILE A 181 -4.93 -11.97 6.05
CA ILE A 181 -6.38 -12.20 6.13
C ILE A 181 -6.69 -13.70 6.04
N ALA A 182 -6.07 -14.40 5.10
CA ALA A 182 -6.23 -15.85 4.94
C ALA A 182 -5.82 -16.61 6.22
N ARG A 183 -4.65 -16.27 6.79
CA ARG A 183 -4.17 -16.85 8.05
C ARG A 183 -5.14 -16.57 9.22
N ARG A 184 -5.71 -15.37 9.31
CA ARG A 184 -6.68 -15.01 10.34
C ARG A 184 -7.99 -15.78 10.18
N ALA A 185 -8.48 -15.93 8.95
CA ALA A 185 -9.69 -16.69 8.64
C ALA A 185 -9.52 -18.18 8.99
N TRP A 186 -8.39 -18.79 8.61
CA TRP A 186 -8.05 -20.17 8.95
C TRP A 186 -8.04 -20.43 10.45
N ARG A 187 -7.38 -19.56 11.24
CA ARG A 187 -7.34 -19.68 12.70
C ARG A 187 -8.71 -19.59 13.35
N ARG A 188 -9.61 -18.77 12.81
CA ARG A 188 -10.99 -18.64 13.31
C ARG A 188 -11.80 -19.92 13.09
N GLN A 189 -11.70 -20.51 11.90
CA GLN A 189 -12.39 -21.77 11.57
C GLN A 189 -11.94 -22.92 12.47
N ASN A 190 -10.63 -23.05 12.71
CA ASN A 190 -10.10 -24.09 13.60
C ASN A 190 -10.57 -23.92 15.04
N ALA A 191 -10.64 -22.67 15.55
CA ALA A 191 -11.14 -22.40 16.89
C ALA A 191 -12.63 -22.74 17.02
N THR A 192 -13.46 -22.37 16.04
CA THR A 192 -14.89 -22.72 16.05
C THR A 192 -15.12 -24.23 15.93
N GLY A 193 -14.38 -24.92 15.05
CA GLY A 193 -14.49 -26.37 14.87
C GLY A 193 -14.15 -27.15 16.15
N ASN A 194 -13.10 -26.72 16.86
CA ASN A 194 -12.70 -27.37 18.12
C ASN A 194 -13.73 -27.18 19.24
N SER A 195 -14.34 -25.98 19.32
CA SER A 195 -15.42 -25.70 20.28
C SER A 195 -16.68 -26.52 20.01
N THR A 196 -17.11 -26.62 18.74
CA THR A 196 -18.29 -27.41 18.36
C THR A 196 -18.09 -28.89 18.66
N ASN A 197 -16.91 -29.43 18.36
CA ASN A 197 -16.60 -30.84 18.60
C ASN A 197 -16.64 -31.16 20.11
N SER A 198 -16.07 -30.27 20.94
CA SER A 198 -16.09 -30.40 22.41
C SER A 198 -17.52 -30.40 22.97
N ILE A 199 -18.40 -29.53 22.47
CA ILE A 199 -19.81 -29.46 22.90
C ILE A 199 -20.56 -30.74 22.55
N ASN A 200 -20.32 -31.30 21.36
CA ASN A 200 -20.99 -32.54 20.93
C ASN A 200 -20.58 -33.74 21.78
N VAL A 201 -19.30 -33.88 22.10
CA VAL A 201 -18.80 -34.96 22.99
C VAL A 201 -19.44 -34.86 24.38
N LEU A 202 -19.53 -33.66 24.95
CA LEU A 202 -20.17 -33.48 26.26
C LEU A 202 -21.66 -33.87 26.25
N ARG A 203 -22.39 -33.56 25.18
CA ARG A 203 -23.79 -33.95 25.03
C ARG A 203 -23.95 -35.48 24.93
N GLU A 204 -23.07 -36.16 24.20
CA GLU A 204 -23.09 -37.62 24.13
C GLU A 204 -22.81 -38.29 25.48
N LEU A 205 -21.91 -37.71 26.28
CA LEU A 205 -21.62 -38.22 27.63
C LEU A 205 -22.79 -37.99 28.60
N GLN A 206 -23.56 -36.92 28.44
CA GLN A 206 -24.75 -36.64 29.26
C GLN A 206 -25.98 -37.44 28.84
N ALA A 207 -25.99 -37.97 27.62
CA ALA A 207 -27.08 -38.80 27.09
C ALA A 207 -26.94 -40.29 27.45
N LYS A 208 -25.84 -40.69 28.09
CA LYS A 208 -25.59 -42.03 28.63
C LYS A 208 -25.79 -42.04 30.14
#